data_AF-A0A7S0B8Y9-F1
#
_entry.id   AF-A0A7S0B8Y9-F1
#
_cell.length_a   1.000
_cell.length_b   1.000
_cell.length_c   1.000
_cell.angle_alpha   90.00
_cell.angle_beta   90.00
_cell.angle_gamma   90.00
#
_symmetry.space_group_name_H-M   'P 1'
#
loop_
_entity.id
_entity.type
_entity.pdbx_description
1 polymer ?
#
loop_
_entity_poly.entity_id
_entity_poly.type
_entity_poly.pdbx_seq_one_letter_code
_entity_poly.pdbx_strand_id
1 'polypeptide(L)'
;SPHPSVLQGALARSAGHGRWAKSIAHPCPMWCCNCSHEEEDRSQQAFYDPSTAVASRPDELSTLLSSRTPRTGDVTAMSPHEKLQEKARLQELVKGFAKRAVHGVACHFVDVATGRVVPATYEVDRQLRRLRVVPKDPDIPVHSSNITRIREAFSIEAGEASIPPAVRAVLMEEQRRRLVLISFEDAPMACVLEASVAERERFVTCLKILRLYAQTGHSQERQ
;
A
#
# COMPACT_ATOMS: atom_id res chain seq x y z
N SER A 1 -18.81 35.87 39.48
CA SER A 1 -18.43 34.88 40.51
C SER A 1 -17.70 33.72 39.87
N PRO A 2 -16.37 33.60 40.06
CA PRO A 2 -15.60 32.46 39.59
C PRO A 2 -15.49 31.42 40.72
N HIS A 3 -15.77 30.15 40.41
CA HIS A 3 -15.38 29.02 41.24
C HIS A 3 -14.27 28.25 40.51
N PRO A 4 -13.06 28.15 41.08
CA PRO A 4 -12.04 27.21 40.63
C PRO A 4 -12.22 25.90 41.39
N SER A 5 -12.17 24.76 40.70
CA SER A 5 -12.08 23.44 41.35
C SER A 5 -10.82 22.75 40.89
N VAL A 6 -9.86 22.83 41.80
CA VAL A 6 -8.63 22.07 41.93
C VAL A 6 -8.98 20.59 42.13
N LEU A 7 -8.36 19.70 41.37
CA LEU A 7 -8.09 18.33 41.81
C LEU A 7 -6.66 17.95 41.47
N GLN A 8 -5.82 18.10 42.49
CA GLN A 8 -4.55 17.39 42.63
C GLN A 8 -4.83 15.91 42.89
N GLY A 9 -4.15 15.03 42.16
CA GLY A 9 -4.12 13.60 42.42
C GLY A 9 -2.69 13.10 42.31
N ALA A 10 -2.05 12.93 43.45
CA ALA A 10 -0.66 12.50 43.60
C ALA A 10 -0.55 10.97 43.72
N LEU A 11 0.70 10.50 43.58
CA LEU A 11 1.28 9.23 44.06
C LEU A 11 0.96 7.96 43.25
N ALA A 12 1.98 7.33 42.68
CA ALA A 12 2.74 6.31 43.40
C ALA A 12 3.96 5.82 42.59
N ARG A 13 5.00 5.50 43.35
CA ARG A 13 6.32 5.02 42.93
C ARG A 13 6.25 3.55 42.53
N SER A 14 7.05 3.13 41.56
CA SER A 14 7.65 1.79 41.61
C SER A 14 8.99 1.79 40.87
N ALA A 15 10.07 1.83 41.65
CA ALA A 15 11.42 1.57 41.21
C ALA A 15 11.71 0.08 41.44
N GLY A 16 11.52 -0.73 40.39
CA GLY A 16 11.88 -2.14 40.39
C GLY A 16 13.20 -2.35 39.64
N HIS A 17 14.31 -2.37 40.39
CA HIS A 17 15.62 -2.81 39.89
C HIS A 17 15.61 -4.34 39.73
N GLY A 18 15.45 -4.82 38.50
CA GLY A 18 15.68 -6.22 38.14
C GLY A 18 16.93 -6.34 37.27
N ARG A 19 18.01 -6.89 37.84
CA ARG A 19 19.23 -7.30 37.11
C ARG A 19 18.88 -8.40 36.12
N TRP A 20 19.17 -8.19 34.84
CA TRP A 20 19.17 -9.28 33.86
C TRP A 20 20.62 -9.63 33.50
N ALA A 21 20.86 -10.93 33.56
CA ALA A 21 22.15 -11.56 33.54
C ALA A 21 22.84 -11.46 32.16
N LYS A 22 24.14 -11.64 32.24
CA LYS A 22 25.12 -11.71 31.16
C LYS A 22 24.78 -12.82 30.15
N SER A 23 24.95 -12.45 28.87
CA SER A 23 25.71 -13.20 27.86
C SER A 23 25.19 -14.56 27.39
N ILE A 24 24.63 -14.60 26.18
CA ILE A 24 24.94 -15.66 25.20
C ILE A 24 25.09 -14.99 23.83
N ALA A 25 26.34 -14.85 23.38
CA ALA A 25 26.67 -14.59 21.99
C ALA A 25 26.14 -15.75 21.14
N HIS A 26 25.16 -15.46 20.28
CA HIS A 26 24.70 -16.42 19.28
C HIS A 26 25.46 -16.16 17.97
N PRO A 27 26.07 -17.18 17.36
CA PRO A 27 26.68 -17.08 16.05
C PRO A 27 25.60 -16.79 15.00
N CYS A 28 25.96 -15.94 14.02
CA CYS A 28 25.15 -15.53 12.89
C CYS A 28 24.33 -16.67 12.26
N PRO A 29 23.02 -16.51 12.03
CA PRO A 29 22.40 -17.10 10.87
C PRO A 29 22.69 -16.17 9.69
N MET A 30 23.41 -16.71 8.72
CA MET A 30 23.56 -16.16 7.38
C MET A 30 22.22 -15.56 6.92
N TRP A 31 22.29 -14.32 6.44
CA TRP A 31 21.28 -13.75 5.56
C TRP A 31 21.23 -14.68 4.34
N CYS A 32 20.38 -15.70 4.39
CA CYS A 32 20.14 -16.56 3.26
C CYS A 32 19.69 -15.67 2.12
N CYS A 33 20.42 -15.74 1.02
CA CYS A 33 19.93 -15.38 -0.29
C CYS A 33 18.48 -15.87 -0.40
N ASN A 34 17.65 -15.01 -0.96
CA ASN A 34 16.31 -15.29 -1.44
C ASN A 34 16.37 -16.37 -2.54
N CYS A 35 16.76 -17.60 -2.18
CA CYS A 35 16.50 -18.80 -2.94
C CYS A 35 15.03 -19.11 -2.64
N SER A 36 14.16 -18.55 -3.47
CA SER A 36 12.77 -18.95 -3.58
C SER A 36 12.73 -20.45 -3.82
N HIS A 37 12.61 -21.23 -2.75
CA HIS A 37 12.25 -22.63 -2.84
C HIS A 37 10.80 -22.63 -3.31
N GLU A 38 10.61 -22.87 -4.61
CA GLU A 38 9.30 -23.11 -5.22
C GLU A 38 8.81 -24.48 -4.73
N GLU A 39 8.37 -24.57 -3.47
CA GLU A 39 7.50 -25.68 -3.10
C GLU A 39 6.18 -25.48 -3.81
N GLU A 40 5.97 -26.28 -4.86
CA GLU A 40 4.70 -26.50 -5.52
C GLU A 40 3.68 -27.04 -4.52
N ASP A 41 3.05 -26.13 -3.75
CA ASP A 41 1.83 -26.45 -3.02
C ASP A 41 0.68 -26.58 -4.04
N ARG A 42 0.58 -27.80 -4.57
CA ARG A 42 -0.34 -28.23 -5.63
C ARG A 42 -1.72 -28.61 -5.08
N SER A 43 -2.10 -28.09 -3.92
CA SER A 43 -3.35 -28.44 -3.24
C SER A 43 -4.32 -27.26 -3.22
N GLN A 44 -5.29 -27.31 -4.13
CA GLN A 44 -6.49 -26.46 -4.16
C GLN A 44 -6.26 -24.96 -4.40
N GLN A 45 -5.41 -24.64 -5.36
CA GLN A 45 -5.45 -23.33 -6.02
C GLN A 45 -6.68 -23.32 -6.93
N ALA A 46 -7.83 -22.84 -6.42
CA ALA A 46 -8.87 -22.31 -7.30
C ALA A 46 -8.20 -21.16 -8.06
N PHE A 47 -7.69 -21.47 -9.25
CA PHE A 47 -6.99 -20.54 -10.12
C PHE A 47 -7.97 -19.42 -10.46
N TYR A 48 -7.90 -18.32 -9.72
CA TYR A 48 -8.29 -17.04 -10.26
C TYR A 48 -7.24 -16.76 -11.34
N ASP A 49 -7.59 -17.05 -12.59
CA ASP A 49 -6.83 -16.58 -13.73
C ASP A 49 -7.25 -15.12 -13.96
N PRO A 50 -6.48 -14.12 -13.48
CA PRO A 50 -6.81 -12.72 -13.74
C PRO A 50 -6.87 -12.43 -15.24
N SER A 51 -6.31 -13.29 -16.11
CA SER A 51 -6.39 -13.14 -17.56
C SER A 51 -7.82 -13.31 -18.08
N THR A 52 -8.69 -14.08 -17.40
CA THR A 52 -10.09 -14.26 -17.84
C THR A 52 -10.97 -13.07 -17.49
N ALA A 53 -10.76 -12.43 -16.33
CA ALA A 53 -11.51 -11.24 -15.92
C ALA A 53 -11.13 -9.97 -16.72
N VAL A 54 -9.98 -9.96 -17.41
CA VAL A 54 -9.45 -8.80 -18.13
C VAL A 54 -9.82 -8.80 -19.64
N ALA A 55 -10.48 -9.85 -20.12
CA ALA A 55 -10.71 -10.03 -21.55
C ALA A 55 -11.76 -9.08 -22.18
N SER A 56 -12.65 -8.45 -21.40
CA SER A 56 -13.89 -7.92 -22.00
C SER A 56 -13.96 -6.43 -22.34
N ARG A 57 -13.10 -5.53 -21.82
CA ARG A 57 -13.06 -4.10 -22.26
C ARG A 57 -11.66 -3.47 -22.11
N PRO A 58 -10.75 -3.65 -23.08
CA PRO A 58 -9.32 -3.39 -22.89
C PRO A 58 -8.82 -1.98 -23.27
N ASP A 59 -9.55 -1.20 -24.06
CA ASP A 59 -8.99 0.01 -24.69
C ASP A 59 -8.94 1.24 -23.76
N GLU A 60 -9.72 1.27 -22.68
CA GLU A 60 -9.77 2.44 -21.78
C GLU A 60 -8.59 2.50 -20.81
N LEU A 61 -8.02 1.35 -20.44
CA LEU A 61 -6.97 1.27 -19.43
C LEU A 61 -5.67 1.96 -19.91
N SER A 62 -5.34 1.79 -21.19
CA SER A 62 -4.15 2.38 -21.80
C SER A 62 -4.25 3.91 -21.84
N THR A 63 -5.46 4.43 -22.03
CA THR A 63 -5.73 5.87 -22.11
C THR A 63 -5.65 6.56 -20.74
N LEU A 64 -6.10 5.88 -19.68
CA LEU A 64 -6.15 6.44 -18.32
C LEU A 64 -4.81 6.35 -17.56
N LEU A 65 -3.95 5.39 -17.90
CA LEU A 65 -2.63 5.27 -17.28
C LEU A 65 -1.59 6.21 -17.90
N SER A 66 -1.79 6.58 -19.17
CA SER A 66 -0.86 7.44 -19.90
C SER A 66 -1.05 8.94 -19.60
N SER A 67 -2.10 9.32 -18.86
CA SER A 67 -2.50 10.73 -18.70
C SER A 67 -1.76 11.50 -17.61
N ARG A 68 -0.80 10.92 -16.87
CA ARG A 68 -0.32 11.56 -15.62
C ARG A 68 1.18 11.60 -15.34
N THR A 69 2.01 11.58 -16.37
CA THR A 69 3.30 12.30 -16.30
C THR A 69 3.30 13.38 -17.37
N PRO A 70 3.64 14.64 -17.06
CA PRO A 70 3.78 15.70 -18.04
C PRO A 70 5.03 15.46 -18.88
N ARG A 71 4.96 14.48 -19.77
CA ARG A 71 5.69 14.44 -21.02
C ARG A 71 4.60 14.52 -22.07
N THR A 72 4.48 15.69 -22.66
CA THR A 72 3.58 16.09 -23.76
C THR A 72 3.87 15.28 -25.03
N GLY A 73 3.79 13.96 -24.94
CA GLY A 73 3.84 13.01 -26.03
C GLY A 73 2.44 12.47 -26.27
N ASP A 74 1.95 12.68 -27.48
CA ASP A 74 0.62 12.30 -27.93
C ASP A 74 0.43 10.77 -27.86
N VAL A 75 -0.28 10.28 -26.84
CA VAL A 75 -0.60 8.84 -26.65
C VAL A 75 -1.46 8.32 -27.80
N THR A 76 -2.16 9.20 -28.53
CA THR A 76 -2.92 8.80 -29.71
C THR A 76 -2.03 8.32 -30.86
N ALA A 77 -0.73 8.63 -30.81
CA ALA A 77 0.24 8.26 -31.84
C ALA A 77 0.80 6.83 -31.73
N MET A 78 0.47 6.06 -30.69
CA MET A 78 0.96 4.66 -30.59
C MET A 78 0.30 3.77 -31.64
N SER A 79 1.12 3.00 -32.35
CA SER A 79 0.65 1.97 -33.27
C SER A 79 -0.15 0.88 -32.53
N PRO A 80 -1.05 0.15 -33.22
CA PRO A 80 -1.78 -0.97 -32.61
C PRO A 80 -0.86 -2.03 -31.97
N HIS A 81 0.33 -2.25 -32.55
CA HIS A 81 1.31 -3.19 -32.03
C HIS A 81 1.92 -2.73 -30.70
N GLU A 82 2.32 -1.46 -30.61
CA GLU A 82 2.86 -0.88 -29.36
C GLU A 82 1.82 -0.88 -28.24
N LYS A 83 0.54 -0.59 -28.56
CA LYS A 83 -0.57 -0.67 -27.59
C LYS A 83 -0.73 -2.09 -27.02
N LEU A 84 -0.64 -3.11 -27.87
CA LEU A 84 -0.72 -4.51 -27.43
C LEU A 84 0.47 -4.89 -26.53
N GLN A 85 1.68 -4.46 -26.88
CA GLN A 85 2.87 -4.71 -26.08
C GLN A 85 2.81 -4.02 -24.71
N GLU A 86 2.42 -2.74 -24.69
CA GLU A 86 2.29 -1.98 -23.44
C GLU A 86 1.20 -2.57 -22.54
N LYS A 87 0.08 -3.01 -23.13
CA LYS A 87 -0.97 -3.74 -22.42
C LYS A 87 -0.42 -5.02 -21.77
N ALA A 88 0.33 -5.85 -22.50
CA ALA A 88 0.91 -7.07 -21.95
C ALA A 88 1.86 -6.76 -20.77
N ARG A 89 2.72 -5.75 -20.93
CA ARG A 89 3.64 -5.28 -19.88
C ARG A 89 2.90 -4.83 -18.61
N LEU A 90 1.82 -4.06 -18.76
CA LEU A 90 0.99 -3.59 -17.64
C LEU A 90 0.26 -4.75 -16.97
N GLN A 91 -0.25 -5.71 -17.74
CA GLN A 91 -0.88 -6.92 -17.20
C GLN A 91 0.10 -7.74 -16.35
N GLU A 92 1.32 -7.95 -16.82
CA GLU A 92 2.36 -8.65 -16.05
C GLU A 92 2.72 -7.90 -14.76
N LEU A 93 2.85 -6.56 -14.85
CA LEU A 93 3.14 -5.71 -13.70
C LEU A 93 2.06 -5.82 -12.61
N VAL A 94 0.78 -5.73 -13.00
CA VAL A 94 -0.35 -5.84 -12.06
C VAL A 94 -0.49 -7.26 -11.53
N LYS A 95 -0.30 -8.28 -12.37
CA LYS A 95 -0.33 -9.69 -11.96
C LYS A 95 0.74 -9.97 -10.90
N GLY A 96 1.97 -9.50 -11.12
CA GLY A 96 3.07 -9.63 -10.16
C GLY A 96 2.78 -8.92 -8.84
N PHE A 97 2.23 -7.70 -8.90
CA PHE A 97 1.81 -6.97 -7.70
C PHE A 97 0.70 -7.69 -6.94
N ALA A 98 -0.38 -8.07 -7.61
CA ALA A 98 -1.52 -8.75 -7.01
C ALA A 98 -1.10 -10.05 -6.34
N LYS A 99 -0.25 -10.87 -6.99
CA LYS A 99 0.29 -12.09 -6.41
C LYS A 99 1.00 -11.82 -5.08
N ARG A 100 1.87 -10.81 -5.01
CA ARG A 100 2.57 -10.46 -3.76
C ARG A 100 1.61 -9.88 -2.71
N ALA A 101 0.74 -8.96 -3.11
CA ALA A 101 -0.20 -8.30 -2.23
C ALA A 101 -1.20 -9.27 -1.59
N VAL A 102 -1.63 -10.32 -2.29
CA VAL A 102 -2.49 -11.37 -1.71
C VAL A 102 -1.81 -12.14 -0.58
N HIS A 103 -0.48 -12.27 -0.61
CA HIS A 103 0.30 -12.93 0.46
C HIS A 103 0.75 -11.95 1.56
N GLY A 104 0.43 -10.66 1.42
CA GLY A 104 0.93 -9.61 2.28
C GLY A 104 2.33 -9.15 1.86
N VAL A 105 2.52 -7.83 1.81
CA VAL A 105 3.81 -7.20 1.55
C VAL A 105 4.21 -6.35 2.77
N ALA A 106 5.42 -6.59 3.26
CA ALA A 106 5.98 -5.86 4.38
C ALA A 106 6.15 -4.37 4.02
N CYS A 107 5.68 -3.50 4.90
CA CYS A 107 5.78 -2.05 4.76
C CYS A 107 5.89 -1.40 6.14
N HIS A 108 5.81 -0.07 6.20
CA HIS A 108 5.50 0.63 7.44
C HIS A 108 4.25 1.47 7.28
N PHE A 109 3.41 1.48 8.31
CA PHE A 109 2.27 2.38 8.42
C PHE A 109 2.70 3.64 9.15
N VAL A 110 2.24 4.80 8.68
CA VAL A 110 2.48 6.09 9.33
C VAL A 110 1.16 6.60 9.89
N ASP A 111 1.08 6.73 11.20
CA ASP A 111 -0.07 7.32 11.85
C ASP A 111 -0.19 8.80 11.46
N VAL A 112 -1.34 9.18 10.92
CA VAL A 112 -1.58 10.52 10.36
C VAL A 112 -1.58 11.60 11.43
N ALA A 113 -2.04 11.29 12.64
CA ALA A 113 -2.20 12.26 13.72
C ALA A 113 -0.86 12.57 14.41
N THR A 114 -0.03 11.55 14.57
CA THR A 114 1.21 11.62 15.36
C THR A 114 2.48 11.62 14.51
N GLY A 115 2.39 11.18 13.25
CA GLY A 115 3.56 10.92 12.40
C GLY A 115 4.33 9.66 12.80
N ARG A 116 3.85 8.89 13.79
CA ARG A 116 4.52 7.68 14.28
C ARG A 116 4.58 6.62 13.18
N VAL A 117 5.76 6.05 12.98
CA VAL A 117 6.01 4.99 12.00
C VAL A 117 6.02 3.64 12.72
N VAL A 118 5.22 2.69 12.25
CA VAL A 118 5.17 1.32 12.78
C VAL A 118 5.33 0.30 11.67
N PRO A 119 5.99 -0.85 11.92
CA PRO A 119 6.00 -1.96 10.96
C PRO A 119 4.58 -2.42 10.65
N ALA A 120 4.31 -2.73 9.40
CA ALA A 120 2.99 -3.16 8.95
C ALA A 120 3.10 -4.15 7.79
N THR A 121 1.96 -4.69 7.36
CA THR A 121 1.83 -5.48 6.14
C THR A 121 0.59 -5.00 5.41
N TYR A 122 0.71 -4.67 4.13
CA TYR A 122 -0.47 -4.43 3.31
C TYR A 122 -0.83 -5.68 2.52
N GLU A 123 -2.12 -5.90 2.33
CA GLU A 123 -2.63 -7.02 1.57
C GLU A 123 -3.83 -6.61 0.72
N VAL A 124 -3.99 -7.30 -0.41
CA VAL A 124 -5.18 -7.18 -1.27
C VAL A 124 -5.89 -8.51 -1.24
N ASP A 125 -7.22 -8.51 -1.10
CA ASP A 125 -7.97 -9.77 -1.10
C ASP A 125 -7.88 -10.51 -2.44
N ARG A 126 -8.18 -11.81 -2.44
CA ARG A 126 -8.10 -12.65 -3.64
C ARG A 126 -9.01 -12.18 -4.79
N GLN A 127 -10.04 -11.41 -4.47
CA GLN A 127 -10.97 -10.84 -5.45
C GLN A 127 -10.52 -9.48 -5.99
N LEU A 128 -9.40 -8.93 -5.50
CA LEU A 128 -8.89 -7.60 -5.86
C LEU A 128 -9.92 -6.48 -5.60
N ARG A 129 -10.75 -6.64 -4.58
CA ARG A 129 -11.81 -5.72 -4.17
C ARG A 129 -11.43 -4.91 -2.95
N ARG A 130 -10.57 -5.42 -2.07
CA ARG A 130 -10.27 -4.81 -0.78
C ARG A 130 -8.77 -4.68 -0.56
N LEU A 131 -8.34 -3.48 -0.20
CA LEU A 131 -7.01 -3.20 0.32
C LEU A 131 -7.08 -3.18 1.85
N ARG A 132 -6.13 -3.84 2.50
CA ARG A 132 -5.92 -3.79 3.95
C ARG A 132 -4.49 -3.39 4.25
N VAL A 133 -4.31 -2.58 5.30
CA VAL A 133 -3.02 -2.31 5.91
C VAL A 133 -3.12 -2.72 7.37
N VAL A 134 -2.30 -3.68 7.76
CA VAL A 134 -2.30 -4.33 9.07
C VAL A 134 -1.02 -3.91 9.81
N PRO A 135 -1.10 -2.90 10.70
CA PRO A 135 0.00 -2.57 11.61
C PRO A 135 0.35 -3.77 12.49
N LYS A 136 1.64 -3.93 12.83
CA LYS A 136 2.08 -4.93 13.82
C LYS A 136 1.81 -4.50 15.26
N ASP A 137 1.58 -3.21 15.48
CA ASP A 137 1.20 -2.66 16.77
C ASP A 137 -0.31 -2.86 17.00
N PRO A 138 -0.74 -3.61 18.04
CA PRO A 138 -2.15 -3.91 18.29
C PRO A 138 -2.98 -2.67 18.71
N ASP A 139 -2.33 -1.60 19.15
CA ASP A 139 -3.01 -0.36 19.54
C ASP A 139 -3.44 0.47 18.32
N ILE A 140 -2.93 0.13 17.13
CA ILE A 140 -3.25 0.83 15.88
C ILE A 140 -4.25 -0.03 15.09
N PRO A 141 -5.45 0.49 14.79
CA PRO A 141 -6.48 -0.28 14.11
C PRO A 141 -6.06 -0.64 12.68
N VAL A 142 -6.50 -1.82 12.24
CA VAL A 142 -6.35 -2.25 10.85
C VAL A 142 -7.11 -1.29 9.93
N HIS A 143 -6.42 -0.77 8.92
CA HIS A 143 -7.05 0.04 7.89
C HIS A 143 -7.57 -0.87 6.78
N SER A 144 -8.85 -0.81 6.45
CA SER A 144 -9.45 -1.62 5.39
C SER A 144 -10.45 -0.81 4.59
N SER A 145 -10.32 -0.81 3.26
CA SER A 145 -11.27 -0.17 2.38
C SER A 145 -11.40 -0.91 1.05
N ASN A 146 -12.54 -0.72 0.38
CA ASN A 146 -12.74 -1.22 -0.96
C ASN A 146 -11.88 -0.42 -1.93
N ILE A 147 -11.25 -1.09 -2.88
CA ILE A 147 -10.40 -0.47 -3.90
C ILE A 147 -11.22 0.53 -4.75
N THR A 148 -12.52 0.28 -4.94
CA THR A 148 -13.45 1.21 -5.62
C THR A 148 -13.64 2.54 -4.88
N ARG A 149 -13.47 2.56 -3.55
CA ARG A 149 -13.61 3.74 -2.67
C ARG A 149 -12.32 4.56 -2.55
N ILE A 150 -11.21 4.09 -3.13
CA ILE A 150 -9.97 4.86 -3.17
C ILE A 150 -10.21 6.06 -4.08
N ARG A 151 -10.09 7.27 -3.55
CA ARG A 151 -10.20 8.50 -4.33
C ARG A 151 -8.92 8.76 -5.12
N GLU A 152 -7.78 8.62 -4.48
CA GLU A 152 -6.47 8.79 -5.10
C GLU A 152 -5.37 8.11 -4.29
N ALA A 153 -4.38 7.56 -5.00
CA ALA A 153 -3.10 7.12 -4.44
C ALA A 153 -1.98 7.91 -5.13
N PHE A 154 -1.11 8.54 -4.36
CA PHE A 154 -0.07 9.41 -4.92
C PHE A 154 1.21 9.43 -4.07
N SER A 155 2.32 9.75 -4.75
CA SER A 155 3.61 10.05 -4.13
C SER A 155 3.67 11.51 -3.68
N ILE A 156 4.63 11.85 -2.82
CA ILE A 156 4.82 13.24 -2.35
C ILE A 156 5.03 14.22 -3.50
N GLU A 157 5.77 13.82 -4.54
CA GLU A 157 6.08 14.68 -5.69
C GLU A 157 4.82 15.18 -6.41
N ALA A 158 3.72 14.42 -6.33
CA ALA A 158 2.44 14.78 -6.93
C ALA A 158 1.52 15.59 -5.99
N GLY A 159 1.88 15.76 -4.70
CA GLY A 159 0.94 16.26 -3.70
C GLY A 159 1.54 16.64 -2.35
N GLU A 160 2.64 17.41 -2.33
CA GLU A 160 3.30 17.82 -1.08
C GLU A 160 2.35 18.59 -0.14
N ALA A 161 1.43 19.39 -0.70
CA ALA A 161 0.42 20.10 0.09
C ALA A 161 -0.55 19.17 0.82
N SER A 162 -0.72 17.93 0.34
CA SER A 162 -1.63 16.94 0.93
C SER A 162 -1.01 16.13 2.06
N ILE A 163 0.30 16.29 2.34
CA ILE A 163 0.95 15.61 3.46
C ILE A 163 0.48 16.25 4.78
N PRO A 164 -0.09 15.47 5.71
CA PRO A 164 -0.46 15.95 7.03
C PRO A 164 0.74 16.60 7.76
N PRO A 165 0.56 17.75 8.44
CA PRO A 165 1.68 18.46 9.09
C PRO A 165 2.49 17.59 10.06
N ALA A 166 1.83 16.74 10.85
CA ALA A 166 2.51 15.83 11.79
C ALA A 166 3.42 14.83 11.07
N VAL A 167 2.94 14.23 9.97
CA VAL A 167 3.71 13.33 9.12
C VAL A 167 4.92 14.05 8.51
N ARG A 168 4.71 15.27 8.00
CA ARG A 168 5.76 16.08 7.37
C ARG A 168 6.89 16.43 8.36
N ALA A 169 6.52 16.76 9.60
CA ALA A 169 7.47 17.17 10.64
C ALA A 169 8.33 16.00 11.14
N VAL A 170 7.79 14.78 11.16
CA VAL A 170 8.48 13.60 11.72
C VAL A 170 9.30 12.83 10.68
N LEU A 171 8.80 12.70 9.45
CA LEU A 171 9.47 11.87 8.43
C LEU A 171 10.72 12.53 7.88
N MET A 172 11.80 11.74 7.78
CA MET A 172 13.04 12.13 7.10
C MET A 172 12.83 12.22 5.58
N GLU A 173 13.71 12.92 4.87
CA GLU A 173 13.60 13.07 3.41
C GLU A 173 13.58 11.72 2.67
N GLU A 174 14.41 10.76 3.10
CA GLU A 174 14.43 9.43 2.49
C GLU A 174 13.11 8.67 2.69
N GLN A 175 12.49 8.80 3.87
CA GLN A 175 11.18 8.22 4.14
C GLN A 175 10.11 8.90 3.29
N ARG A 176 10.14 10.23 3.20
CA ARG A 176 9.26 11.02 2.33
C ARG A 176 9.31 10.54 0.88
N ARG A 177 10.51 10.30 0.34
CA ARG A 177 10.67 9.76 -1.03
C ARG A 177 10.02 8.38 -1.24
N ARG A 178 9.79 7.60 -0.18
CA ARG A 178 9.15 6.28 -0.23
C ARG A 178 7.70 6.27 0.24
N LEU A 179 7.15 7.44 0.60
CA LEU A 179 5.80 7.57 1.13
C LEU A 179 4.75 7.48 0.02
N VAL A 180 3.72 6.69 0.28
CA VAL A 180 2.46 6.62 -0.47
C VAL A 180 1.35 7.18 0.41
N LEU A 181 0.59 8.11 -0.16
CA LEU A 181 -0.63 8.66 0.44
C LEU A 181 -1.84 8.04 -0.27
N ILE A 182 -2.76 7.46 0.48
CA ILE A 182 -3.99 6.85 -0.03
C ILE A 182 -5.18 7.56 0.59
N SER A 183 -5.94 8.26 -0.25
CA SER A 183 -7.17 8.92 0.15
C SER A 183 -8.38 8.07 -0.23
N PHE A 184 -9.36 8.01 0.65
CA PHE A 184 -10.61 7.27 0.46
C PHE A 184 -11.80 8.22 0.47
N GLU A 185 -12.93 7.78 -0.06
CA GLU A 185 -14.19 8.54 -0.02
C GLU A 185 -14.80 8.57 1.39
N ASP A 186 -14.73 7.45 2.10
CA ASP A 186 -15.49 7.15 3.32
C ASP A 186 -14.60 6.72 4.50
N ALA A 187 -13.28 6.82 4.35
CA ALA A 187 -12.32 6.43 5.39
C ALA A 187 -11.21 7.49 5.54
N PRO A 188 -10.55 7.56 6.72
CA PRO A 188 -9.37 8.39 6.92
C PRO A 188 -8.26 8.05 5.92
N MET A 189 -7.42 9.03 5.60
CA MET A 189 -6.23 8.81 4.77
C MET A 189 -5.31 7.75 5.40
N ALA A 190 -4.75 6.88 4.58
CA ALA A 190 -3.69 5.95 4.98
C ALA A 190 -2.35 6.41 4.40
N CYS A 191 -1.30 6.32 5.22
CA CYS A 191 0.06 6.65 4.85
C CYS A 191 0.94 5.39 4.97
N VAL A 192 1.58 4.98 3.87
CA VAL A 192 2.40 3.76 3.81
C VAL A 192 3.80 4.10 3.31
N LEU A 193 4.83 3.61 4.00
CA LEU A 193 6.22 3.67 3.54
C LEU A 193 6.61 2.34 2.90
N GLU A 194 6.95 2.41 1.62
CA GLU A 194 7.44 1.27 0.85
C GLU A 194 8.94 1.02 1.09
N ALA A 195 9.41 -0.18 0.76
CA ALA A 195 10.81 -0.57 0.96
C ALA A 195 11.79 0.31 0.14
N SER A 196 11.36 0.79 -1.03
CA SER A 196 12.16 1.63 -1.93
C SER A 196 11.27 2.57 -2.74
N VAL A 197 11.89 3.57 -3.39
CA VAL A 197 11.19 4.47 -4.33
C VAL A 197 10.60 3.68 -5.50
N ALA A 198 11.30 2.63 -5.98
CA ALA A 198 10.80 1.78 -7.06
C ALA A 198 9.59 0.93 -6.65
N GLU A 199 9.50 0.50 -5.38
CA GLU A 199 8.32 -0.18 -4.85
C GLU A 199 7.15 0.81 -4.65
N ARG A 200 7.41 2.03 -4.16
CA ARG A 200 6.42 3.14 -4.11
C ARG A 200 5.74 3.37 -5.46
N GLU A 201 6.53 3.53 -6.52
CA GLU A 201 6.00 3.74 -7.86
C GLU A 201 5.18 2.56 -8.36
N ARG A 202 5.66 1.33 -8.15
CA ARG A 202 4.92 0.12 -8.51
C ARG A 202 3.60 0.04 -7.75
N PHE A 203 3.60 0.33 -6.44
CA PHE A 203 2.40 0.34 -5.62
C PHE A 203 1.36 1.33 -6.17
N VAL A 204 1.77 2.59 -6.38
CA VAL A 204 0.87 3.65 -6.85
C VAL A 204 0.29 3.30 -8.23
N THR A 205 1.13 2.86 -9.17
CA THR A 205 0.68 2.47 -10.51
C THR A 205 -0.27 1.28 -10.45
N CYS A 206 0.08 0.20 -9.74
CA CYS A 206 -0.77 -0.99 -9.64
C CYS A 206 -2.10 -0.68 -8.98
N LEU A 207 -2.11 0.09 -7.88
CA LEU A 207 -3.33 0.42 -7.15
C LEU A 207 -4.28 1.27 -8.00
N LYS A 208 -3.76 2.21 -8.79
CA LYS A 208 -4.55 2.97 -9.77
C LYS A 208 -5.17 2.04 -10.82
N ILE A 209 -4.40 1.10 -11.36
CA ILE A 209 -4.89 0.13 -12.33
C ILE A 209 -6.02 -0.72 -11.72
N LEU A 210 -5.79 -1.28 -10.53
CA LEU A 210 -6.78 -2.10 -9.83
C LEU A 210 -8.06 -1.33 -9.56
N ARG A 211 -7.97 -0.05 -9.19
CA ARG A 211 -9.14 0.82 -9.03
C ARG A 211 -9.95 0.95 -10.31
N LEU A 212 -9.31 1.19 -11.45
CA LEU A 212 -9.99 1.29 -12.74
C LEU A 212 -10.70 -0.01 -13.11
N TYR A 213 -10.05 -1.16 -12.88
CA TYR A 213 -10.68 -2.47 -13.10
C TYR A 213 -11.88 -2.71 -12.18
N ALA A 214 -11.76 -2.38 -10.90
CA ALA A 214 -12.83 -2.55 -9.94
C ALA A 214 -14.05 -1.66 -10.29
N GLN A 215 -13.85 -0.49 -10.90
CA GLN A 215 -14.92 0.40 -11.34
C GLN A 215 -15.62 -0.09 -12.63
N THR A 216 -14.88 -0.69 -13.56
CA THR A 216 -15.42 -1.15 -14.85
C THR A 216 -16.18 -2.48 -14.74
N GLY A 217 -15.75 -3.38 -13.84
CA GLY A 217 -16.35 -4.70 -13.66
C GLY A 217 -17.78 -4.71 -13.10
N HIS A 218 -18.21 -3.65 -12.41
CA HIS A 218 -19.57 -3.57 -11.83
C HIS A 218 -20.67 -3.27 -12.85
N SER A 219 -20.34 -2.98 -14.12
CA SER A 219 -21.33 -2.63 -15.14
C SER A 219 -21.99 -3.84 -15.83
N GLN A 220 -21.49 -5.07 -15.64
CA GLN A 220 -21.96 -6.24 -16.40
C GLN A 220 -22.98 -7.14 -15.68
N GLU A 221 -23.23 -6.96 -14.37
CA GLU A 221 -24.07 -7.89 -13.59
C GLU A 221 -25.56 -7.45 -13.46
N ARG A 222 -26.02 -6.51 -14.29
CA ARG A 222 -27.42 -5.98 -14.26
C ARG A 222 -28.20 -6.19 -15.57
N GLN A 223 -28.00 -7.30 -16.27
CA GLN A 223 -28.81 -7.68 -17.44
C GLN A 223 -29.52 -9.01 -17.21
#